data_AF-A0A067BWX5-F1
#
_entry.id   AF-A0A067BWX5-F1
#
_cell.length_a   1.000
_cell.length_b   1.000
_cell.length_c   1.000
_cell.angle_alpha   90.00
_cell.angle_beta   90.00
_cell.angle_gamma   90.00
#
_symmetry.space_group_name_H-M   'P 1'
#
loop_
_entity.id
_entity.type
_entity.pdbx_description
1 polymer ?
#
loop_
_entity_poly.entity_id
_entity_poly.type
_entity_poly.pdbx_seq_one_letter_code
_entity_poly.pdbx_strand_id
1 'polypeptide(L)'
;MTEPCDDPTGVCLLRACTHVNWTSICALGFSSNWACCDLNVLNAVLPTTLWAIFLGLSLWFGWFTGIVSELRTSVDDLHDINTQALGVVVARQTHSVLGREIGDPRRVLMLLAMGSELVGFSYLPVQLLLYEYTNGTFAAQSSAGFQWLKFCLFTLLLWLLLLPRRVTRRIDSLLTKVVAPLLFDTCSLFYMYTIIDIGACSNGMDTWTLPDGTTCGSESRYGVFAALGTASFVLFYWHSLQYKLRLNDQVFAVRFRYQTSFGSLMAYTRTACCLGFFTVQRLLLYFDKIHVFLAFSIFNMVLFSLLLHYNYVNQPCLGVGLLPNNLRSLSFATSVYTSTILFGISCALHASGTERMSLVEQRILQAAAVAYIPFAVATWAINSRRARLYHVPNLSLKASLVHSTPRVRAIAAVSIALEDQSRWSTSDILDLLTLLDDNLKTSPAFEQGLVLAYTCQALWNLYFKYVSARTQ
;
A
#
# COMPACT_ATOMS: atom_id res chain seq x y z
N MET A 1 6.02 -49.35 -24.04
CA MET A 1 5.86 -48.46 -22.88
C MET A 1 6.87 -47.35 -23.06
N THR A 2 6.44 -46.24 -23.63
CA THR A 2 7.23 -45.01 -23.76
C THR A 2 7.36 -44.40 -22.37
N GLU A 3 8.59 -44.23 -21.88
CA GLU A 3 8.85 -43.57 -20.59
C GLU A 3 8.19 -42.18 -20.57
N PRO A 4 7.49 -41.81 -19.49
CA PRO A 4 6.83 -40.52 -19.38
C PRO A 4 7.89 -39.45 -19.08
N CYS A 5 8.66 -39.07 -20.08
CA CYS A 5 9.55 -37.90 -20.01
C CYS A 5 8.80 -36.56 -20.26
N ASP A 6 7.47 -36.61 -20.38
CA ASP A 6 6.60 -35.44 -20.67
C ASP A 6 6.22 -34.64 -19.41
N ASP A 7 6.38 -35.19 -18.20
CA ASP A 7 6.14 -34.47 -16.94
C ASP A 7 7.46 -33.96 -16.34
N PRO A 8 7.81 -32.67 -16.51
CA PRO A 8 9.11 -32.12 -16.14
C PRO A 8 9.41 -32.20 -14.64
N THR A 9 8.38 -32.22 -13.78
CA THR A 9 8.54 -32.33 -12.32
C THR A 9 8.84 -33.75 -11.85
N GLY A 10 8.19 -34.77 -12.46
CA GLY A 10 8.46 -36.18 -12.16
C GLY A 10 9.81 -36.68 -12.71
N VAL A 11 10.21 -36.16 -13.87
CA VAL A 11 11.46 -36.50 -14.56
C VAL A 11 12.71 -36.13 -13.74
N CYS A 12 12.65 -35.00 -13.03
CA CYS A 12 13.76 -34.48 -12.24
C CYS A 12 13.97 -35.17 -10.90
N LEU A 13 12.89 -35.53 -10.19
CA LEU A 13 12.98 -36.14 -8.85
C LEU A 13 13.43 -37.61 -8.89
N LEU A 14 13.18 -38.32 -10.00
CA LEU A 14 13.53 -39.73 -10.15
C LEU A 14 14.75 -39.99 -11.05
N ARG A 15 15.36 -38.93 -11.64
CA ARG A 15 16.36 -39.03 -12.74
C ARG A 15 15.95 -40.09 -13.78
N ALA A 16 14.65 -40.21 -14.03
CA ALA A 16 14.07 -41.37 -14.71
C ALA A 16 14.48 -41.46 -16.18
N CYS A 17 14.80 -40.34 -16.82
CA CYS A 17 15.27 -40.30 -18.21
C CYS A 17 16.79 -40.53 -18.24
N THR A 18 17.20 -41.77 -18.50
CA THR A 18 18.62 -42.21 -18.59
C THR A 18 19.40 -41.59 -19.76
N HIS A 19 18.69 -41.05 -20.75
CA HIS A 19 19.26 -40.40 -21.93
C HIS A 19 19.70 -38.94 -21.70
N VAL A 20 19.38 -38.36 -20.54
CA VAL A 20 19.69 -36.96 -20.22
C VAL A 20 21.01 -36.88 -19.45
N ASN A 21 21.98 -36.11 -19.95
CA ASN A 21 23.24 -35.89 -19.25
C ASN A 21 23.08 -34.87 -18.12
N TRP A 22 22.54 -35.31 -16.99
CA TRP A 22 22.26 -34.50 -15.81
C TRP A 22 23.48 -33.75 -15.27
N THR A 23 24.69 -34.32 -15.38
CA THR A 23 25.92 -33.64 -14.93
C THR A 23 26.18 -32.34 -15.70
N SER A 24 25.95 -32.35 -17.01
CA SER A 24 26.08 -31.15 -17.87
C SER A 24 25.00 -30.11 -17.59
N ILE A 25 23.77 -30.55 -17.31
CA ILE A 25 22.62 -29.66 -17.01
C ILE A 25 22.78 -28.99 -15.65
N CYS A 26 23.27 -29.74 -14.66
CA CYS A 26 23.56 -29.20 -13.33
C CYS A 26 24.76 -28.24 -13.35
N ALA A 27 25.71 -28.43 -14.25
CA ALA A 27 26.84 -27.52 -14.43
C ALA A 27 26.43 -26.13 -15.00
N LEU A 28 25.27 -26.02 -15.67
CA LEU A 28 24.78 -24.74 -16.20
C LEU A 28 24.31 -23.77 -15.10
N GLY A 29 24.03 -24.25 -13.89
CA GLY A 29 23.72 -23.40 -12.74
C GLY A 29 22.40 -22.61 -12.84
N PHE A 30 21.41 -23.07 -13.61
CA PHE A 30 20.10 -22.43 -13.66
C PHE A 30 19.24 -22.77 -12.43
N SER A 31 18.46 -21.80 -11.95
CA SER A 31 17.66 -22.00 -10.72
C SER A 31 16.48 -22.95 -10.95
N SER A 32 16.02 -23.10 -12.20
CA SER A 32 15.06 -24.13 -12.60
C SER A 32 15.57 -25.56 -12.38
N ASN A 33 16.88 -25.76 -12.38
CA ASN A 33 17.48 -27.10 -12.33
C ASN A 33 17.75 -27.57 -10.89
N TRP A 34 17.59 -26.72 -9.88
CA TRP A 34 17.90 -27.04 -8.49
C TRP A 34 17.20 -28.30 -7.99
N ALA A 35 15.95 -28.51 -8.41
CA ALA A 35 15.20 -29.69 -8.02
C ALA A 35 15.75 -31.00 -8.60
N CYS A 36 16.37 -30.93 -9.77
CA CYS A 36 16.96 -32.07 -10.48
C CYS A 36 18.40 -32.36 -10.04
N CYS A 37 19.05 -31.39 -9.38
CA CYS A 37 20.47 -31.40 -9.02
C CYS A 37 20.73 -31.57 -7.52
N ASP A 38 19.77 -32.10 -6.76
CA ASP A 38 19.84 -32.27 -5.30
C ASP A 38 20.01 -30.96 -4.50
N LEU A 39 19.74 -29.80 -5.12
CA LEU A 39 19.83 -28.46 -4.53
C LEU A 39 18.46 -27.92 -4.09
N ASN A 40 17.50 -28.80 -3.83
CA ASN A 40 16.13 -28.44 -3.45
C ASN A 40 16.03 -27.51 -2.23
N VAL A 41 16.98 -27.62 -1.30
CA VAL A 41 17.04 -26.75 -0.12
C VAL A 41 17.10 -25.26 -0.50
N LEU A 42 17.73 -24.92 -1.63
CA LEU A 42 17.85 -23.53 -2.10
C LEU A 42 16.49 -22.92 -2.50
N ASN A 43 15.53 -23.74 -2.93
CA ASN A 43 14.17 -23.27 -3.22
C ASN A 43 13.40 -22.84 -1.96
N ALA A 44 13.74 -23.40 -0.79
CA ALA A 44 13.01 -23.20 0.46
C ALA A 44 13.66 -22.19 1.41
N VAL A 45 15.00 -22.12 1.45
CA VAL A 45 15.75 -21.33 2.45
C VAL A 45 15.42 -19.85 2.38
N LEU A 46 15.49 -19.22 1.20
CA LEU A 46 15.24 -17.79 1.11
C LEU A 46 13.77 -17.40 1.39
N PRO A 47 12.73 -18.05 0.80
CA PRO A 47 11.35 -17.71 1.13
C PRO A 47 11.05 -17.83 2.61
N THR A 48 11.49 -18.92 3.26
CA THR A 48 11.28 -19.11 4.71
C THR A 48 12.01 -18.07 5.54
N THR A 49 13.25 -17.73 5.17
CA THR A 49 14.04 -16.68 5.83
C THR A 49 13.38 -15.31 5.72
N LEU A 50 12.93 -14.93 4.52
CA LEU A 50 12.28 -13.63 4.29
C LEU A 50 10.93 -13.53 5.03
N TRP A 51 10.13 -14.59 5.06
CA TRP A 51 8.90 -14.64 5.86
C TRP A 51 9.19 -14.53 7.36
N ALA A 52 10.19 -15.25 7.87
CA ALA A 52 10.57 -15.20 9.27
C ALA A 52 11.03 -13.79 9.68
N ILE A 53 11.87 -13.16 8.86
CA ILE A 53 12.32 -11.77 9.05
C ILE A 53 11.14 -10.81 8.99
N PHE A 54 10.27 -10.94 7.99
CA PHE A 54 9.08 -10.10 7.85
C PHE A 54 8.19 -10.18 9.08
N LEU A 55 7.82 -11.39 9.51
CA LEU A 55 6.97 -11.60 10.68
C LEU A 55 7.65 -11.09 11.95
N GLY A 56 8.93 -11.43 12.16
CA GLY A 56 9.71 -10.99 13.31
C GLY A 56 9.82 -9.47 13.41
N LEU A 57 10.19 -8.79 12.32
CA LEU A 57 10.29 -7.33 12.28
C LEU A 57 8.92 -6.65 12.43
N SER A 58 7.86 -7.22 11.84
CA SER A 58 6.50 -6.65 11.95
C SER A 58 5.97 -6.75 13.37
N LEU A 59 6.14 -7.90 14.01
CA LEU A 59 5.75 -8.11 15.41
C LEU A 59 6.57 -7.22 16.35
N TRP A 60 7.89 -7.18 16.15
CA TRP A 60 8.78 -6.30 16.92
C TRP A 60 8.37 -4.84 16.78
N PHE A 61 8.15 -4.36 15.56
CA PHE A 61 7.77 -2.98 15.29
C PHE A 61 6.39 -2.66 15.87
N GLY A 62 5.41 -3.55 15.72
CA GLY A 62 4.07 -3.40 16.28
C GLY A 62 4.07 -3.34 17.81
N TRP A 63 4.91 -4.15 18.46
CA TRP A 63 5.10 -4.11 19.92
C TRP A 63 5.81 -2.83 20.37
N PHE A 64 6.93 -2.48 19.72
CA PHE A 64 7.75 -1.32 20.07
C PHE A 64 6.99 0.01 19.92
N THR A 65 6.15 0.14 18.90
CA THR A 65 5.42 1.38 18.60
C THR A 65 4.03 1.45 19.22
N GLY A 66 3.48 0.33 19.72
CA GLY A 66 2.10 0.27 20.20
C GLY A 66 1.04 0.42 19.10
N ILE A 67 1.41 0.35 17.82
CA ILE A 67 0.51 0.58 16.67
C ILE A 67 -0.75 -0.32 16.68
N VAL A 68 -0.67 -1.50 17.31
CA VAL A 68 -1.80 -2.43 17.44
C VAL A 68 -2.92 -1.86 18.32
N SER A 69 -2.61 -1.06 19.34
CA SER A 69 -3.65 -0.40 20.14
C SER A 69 -4.33 0.70 19.33
N GLU A 70 -3.58 1.42 18.50
CA GLU A 70 -4.16 2.43 17.62
C GLU A 70 -5.12 1.81 16.60
N LEU A 71 -4.84 0.63 16.03
CA LEU A 71 -5.77 -0.10 15.13
C LEU A 71 -7.17 -0.38 15.71
N ARG A 72 -7.33 -0.35 17.04
CA ARG A 72 -8.62 -0.56 17.72
C ARG A 72 -9.42 0.71 17.92
N THR A 73 -8.87 1.87 17.54
CA THR A 73 -9.53 3.17 17.70
C THR A 73 -10.82 3.22 16.86
N SER A 74 -11.91 3.71 17.44
CA SER A 74 -13.20 3.76 16.76
C SER A 74 -13.25 4.87 15.69
N VAL A 75 -14.21 4.76 14.78
CA VAL A 75 -14.52 5.80 13.77
C VAL A 75 -14.77 7.16 14.43
N ASP A 76 -15.50 7.15 15.53
CA ASP A 76 -15.93 8.36 16.22
C ASP A 76 -14.75 9.05 16.89
N ASP A 77 -13.85 8.28 17.50
CA ASP A 77 -12.59 8.78 18.07
C ASP A 77 -11.66 9.33 16.96
N LEU A 78 -11.59 8.62 15.83
CA LEU A 78 -10.72 9.03 14.72
C LEU A 78 -11.19 10.35 14.12
N HIS A 79 -12.50 10.52 13.96
CA HIS A 79 -13.11 11.70 13.35
C HIS A 79 -13.56 12.76 14.34
N ASP A 80 -13.12 12.72 15.59
CA ASP A 80 -13.46 13.75 16.58
C ASP A 80 -13.25 15.18 16.04
N ILE A 81 -14.23 16.04 16.29
CA ILE A 81 -14.33 17.40 15.74
C ILE A 81 -13.13 18.25 16.16
N ASN A 82 -12.68 18.13 17.42
CA ASN A 82 -11.54 18.90 17.91
C ASN A 82 -10.26 18.51 17.17
N THR A 83 -10.08 17.21 16.95
CA THR A 83 -8.89 16.71 16.26
C THR A 83 -8.91 17.06 14.77
N GLN A 84 -10.09 17.04 14.14
CA GLN A 84 -10.27 17.53 12.77
C GLN A 84 -9.99 19.04 12.66
N ALA A 85 -10.46 19.83 13.62
CA ALA A 85 -10.24 21.28 13.66
C ALA A 85 -8.78 21.66 13.88
N LEU A 86 -8.09 21.01 14.82
CA LEU A 86 -6.64 21.17 14.99
C LEU A 86 -5.91 20.90 13.67
N GLY A 87 -6.35 19.89 12.94
CA GLY A 87 -5.81 19.61 11.63
C GLY A 87 -6.05 20.76 10.63
N VAL A 88 -7.28 21.23 10.48
CA VAL A 88 -7.58 22.35 9.58
C VAL A 88 -6.73 23.59 9.91
N VAL A 89 -6.56 23.93 11.19
CA VAL A 89 -5.76 25.08 11.64
C VAL A 89 -4.29 24.91 11.29
N VAL A 90 -3.68 23.78 11.64
CA VAL A 90 -2.26 23.52 11.36
C VAL A 90 -2.00 23.53 9.84
N ALA A 91 -2.91 22.96 9.03
CA ALA A 91 -2.81 22.97 7.58
C ALA A 91 -2.92 24.37 6.97
N ARG A 92 -3.68 25.29 7.56
CA ARG A 92 -3.77 26.68 7.12
C ARG A 92 -2.55 27.50 7.51
N GLN A 93 -2.10 27.37 8.75
CA GLN A 93 -0.92 28.08 9.26
C GLN A 93 0.36 27.71 8.49
N THR A 94 0.45 26.48 7.99
CA THR A 94 1.57 26.02 7.16
C THR A 94 1.44 26.32 5.67
N HIS A 95 0.28 26.80 5.18
CA HIS A 95 0.05 27.05 3.76
C HIS A 95 0.59 28.40 3.26
N SER A 96 0.89 29.34 4.15
CA SER A 96 1.33 30.69 3.80
C SER A 96 2.70 31.02 4.40
N VAL A 97 3.77 30.48 3.81
CA VAL A 97 5.09 31.11 3.93
C VAL A 97 5.17 32.17 2.83
N LEU A 98 4.99 33.44 3.19
CA LEU A 98 5.12 34.58 2.27
C LEU A 98 4.12 34.58 1.09
N GLY A 99 2.86 34.14 1.31
CA GLY A 99 1.77 34.36 0.35
C GLY A 99 1.78 33.50 -0.93
N ARG A 100 2.61 32.45 -1.01
CA ARG A 100 2.62 31.48 -2.13
C ARG A 100 2.07 30.12 -1.68
N GLU A 101 1.10 29.57 -2.40
CA GLU A 101 0.65 28.18 -2.22
C GLU A 101 1.78 27.24 -2.65
N ILE A 102 2.31 26.44 -1.72
CA ILE A 102 3.37 25.48 -2.00
C ILE A 102 2.74 24.20 -2.54
N GLY A 103 2.91 23.93 -3.83
CA GLY A 103 2.63 22.62 -4.42
C GLY A 103 3.61 21.58 -3.88
N ASP A 104 3.18 20.77 -2.90
CA ASP A 104 4.02 19.71 -2.33
C ASP A 104 3.97 18.44 -3.19
N PRO A 105 5.10 17.99 -3.79
CA PRO A 105 5.14 16.83 -4.69
C PRO A 105 4.72 15.51 -4.00
N ARG A 106 4.80 15.44 -2.67
CA ARG A 106 4.39 14.26 -1.88
C ARG A 106 2.96 13.82 -2.16
N ARG A 107 2.04 14.77 -2.40
CA ARG A 107 0.63 14.45 -2.68
C ARG A 107 0.48 13.64 -3.96
N VAL A 108 1.19 14.03 -5.02
CA VAL A 108 1.17 13.32 -6.30
C VAL A 108 1.81 11.95 -6.13
N LEU A 109 2.96 11.86 -5.45
CA LEU A 109 3.65 10.59 -5.20
C LEU A 109 2.80 9.60 -4.38
N MET A 110 2.04 10.10 -3.39
CA MET A 110 1.11 9.29 -2.60
C MET A 110 -0.05 8.77 -3.46
N LEU A 111 -0.65 9.63 -4.30
CA LEU A 111 -1.72 9.20 -5.22
C LEU A 111 -1.20 8.18 -6.25
N LEU A 112 0.00 8.38 -6.78
CA LEU A 112 0.66 7.42 -7.65
C LEU A 112 0.92 6.09 -6.94
N ALA A 113 1.34 6.11 -5.67
CA ALA A 113 1.49 4.92 -4.86
C ALA A 113 0.15 4.18 -4.66
N MET A 114 -0.94 4.91 -4.43
CA MET A 114 -2.27 4.32 -4.34
C MET A 114 -2.74 3.73 -5.68
N GLY A 115 -2.35 4.36 -6.79
CA GLY A 115 -2.57 3.81 -8.13
C GLY A 115 -1.76 2.53 -8.38
N SER A 116 -0.50 2.47 -7.94
CA SER A 116 0.32 1.25 -8.10
C SER A 116 -0.16 0.10 -7.23
N GLU A 117 -0.74 0.38 -6.06
CA GLU A 117 -1.39 -0.61 -5.20
C GLU A 117 -2.64 -1.24 -5.82
N LEU A 118 -3.41 -0.50 -6.61
CA LEU A 118 -4.56 -1.05 -7.33
C LEU A 118 -4.13 -2.25 -8.19
N VAL A 119 -3.01 -2.11 -8.89
CA VAL A 119 -2.43 -3.20 -9.69
C VAL A 119 -1.73 -4.22 -8.80
N GLY A 120 -0.96 -3.76 -7.81
CA GLY A 120 -0.13 -4.60 -6.96
C GLY A 120 -0.90 -5.59 -6.08
N PHE A 121 -2.05 -5.18 -5.52
CA PHE A 121 -2.85 -6.04 -4.65
C PHE A 121 -3.65 -7.10 -5.40
N SER A 122 -4.00 -6.84 -6.66
CA SER A 122 -4.60 -7.85 -7.56
C SER A 122 -3.56 -8.63 -8.36
N TYR A 123 -2.27 -8.30 -8.25
CA TYR A 123 -1.23 -8.88 -9.10
C TYR A 123 -1.18 -10.40 -8.98
N LEU A 124 -1.21 -10.94 -7.76
CA LEU A 124 -1.15 -12.39 -7.53
C LEU A 124 -2.32 -13.15 -8.18
N PRO A 125 -3.59 -12.86 -7.86
CA PRO A 125 -4.70 -13.60 -8.46
C PRO A 125 -4.78 -13.41 -9.98
N VAL A 126 -4.47 -12.22 -10.50
CA VAL A 126 -4.42 -11.96 -11.94
C VAL A 126 -3.30 -12.77 -12.60
N GLN A 127 -2.11 -12.85 -12.00
CA GLN A 127 -1.01 -13.64 -12.56
C GLN A 127 -1.31 -15.14 -12.58
N LEU A 128 -2.04 -15.67 -11.59
CA LEU A 128 -2.43 -17.09 -11.61
C LEU A 128 -3.49 -17.38 -12.68
N LEU A 129 -4.46 -16.48 -12.86
CA LEU A 129 -5.43 -16.56 -13.96
C LEU A 129 -4.71 -16.51 -15.32
N LEU A 130 -3.74 -15.61 -15.47
CA LEU A 130 -2.95 -15.48 -16.70
C LEU A 130 -2.03 -16.68 -16.92
N TYR A 131 -1.38 -17.19 -15.87
CA TYR A 131 -0.54 -18.38 -15.94
C TYR A 131 -1.31 -19.57 -16.50
N GLU A 132 -2.56 -19.74 -16.06
CA GLU A 132 -3.42 -20.79 -16.59
C GLU A 132 -3.83 -20.52 -18.05
N TYR A 133 -4.17 -19.25 -18.38
CA TYR A 133 -4.53 -18.84 -19.73
C TYR A 133 -3.39 -19.01 -20.75
N THR A 134 -2.14 -18.82 -20.34
CA THR A 134 -0.93 -18.87 -21.20
C THR A 134 -0.20 -20.20 -21.16
N ASN A 135 -0.84 -21.26 -20.65
CA ASN A 135 -0.28 -22.61 -20.51
C ASN A 135 1.03 -22.65 -19.69
N GLY A 136 1.08 -21.95 -18.56
CA GLY A 136 2.13 -22.09 -17.57
C GLY A 136 3.24 -21.04 -17.64
N THR A 137 2.99 -19.89 -18.28
CA THR A 137 3.97 -18.81 -18.37
C THR A 137 3.49 -17.55 -17.65
N PHE A 138 4.27 -17.05 -16.69
CA PHE A 138 3.96 -15.79 -16.02
C PHE A 138 4.09 -14.61 -17.00
N ALA A 139 3.11 -13.73 -17.00
CA ALA A 139 3.06 -12.60 -17.93
C ALA A 139 3.86 -11.39 -17.39
N ALA A 140 4.45 -10.62 -18.31
CA ALA A 140 5.15 -9.36 -18.04
C ALA A 140 6.37 -9.49 -17.09
N GLN A 141 7.11 -10.60 -17.17
CA GLN A 141 8.41 -10.73 -16.50
C GLN A 141 9.42 -9.75 -17.12
N SER A 142 10.16 -9.06 -16.25
CA SER A 142 11.25 -8.16 -16.67
C SER A 142 12.48 -8.96 -17.08
N SER A 143 13.23 -8.49 -18.07
CA SER A 143 14.54 -9.08 -18.40
C SER A 143 15.53 -8.94 -17.24
N ALA A 144 16.48 -9.86 -17.12
CA ALA A 144 17.46 -9.86 -16.04
C ALA A 144 18.27 -8.55 -15.96
N GLY A 145 18.67 -8.00 -17.12
CA GLY A 145 19.38 -6.71 -17.19
C GLY A 145 18.53 -5.55 -16.65
N PHE A 146 17.23 -5.54 -16.94
CA PHE A 146 16.33 -4.50 -16.43
C PHE A 146 16.07 -4.65 -14.92
N GLN A 147 16.00 -5.88 -14.41
CA GLN A 147 15.92 -6.14 -12.96
C GLN A 147 17.17 -5.65 -12.22
N TRP A 148 18.36 -5.92 -12.76
CA TRP A 148 19.61 -5.38 -12.22
C TRP A 148 19.64 -3.85 -12.20
N LEU A 149 19.22 -3.21 -13.30
CA LEU A 149 19.15 -1.76 -13.36
C LEU A 149 18.22 -1.18 -12.28
N LYS A 150 17.03 -1.77 -12.12
CA LYS A 150 16.08 -1.38 -11.07
C LYS A 150 16.70 -1.53 -9.68
N PHE A 151 17.39 -2.64 -9.43
CA PHE A 151 18.03 -2.90 -8.14
C PHE A 151 19.10 -1.88 -7.82
N CYS A 152 20.02 -1.63 -8.76
CA CYS A 152 21.08 -0.66 -8.59
C CYS A 152 20.52 0.74 -8.36
N LEU A 153 19.51 1.14 -9.13
CA LEU A 153 18.86 2.44 -8.99
C LEU A 153 18.19 2.61 -7.62
N PHE A 154 17.32 1.67 -7.23
CA PHE A 154 16.59 1.77 -5.96
C PHE A 154 17.50 1.60 -4.74
N THR A 155 18.52 0.75 -4.83
CA THR A 155 19.52 0.59 -3.78
C THR A 155 20.37 1.86 -3.63
N LEU A 156 20.74 2.52 -4.74
CA LEU A 156 21.40 3.82 -4.69
C LEU A 156 20.51 4.87 -3.99
N LEU A 157 19.22 4.93 -4.32
CA LEU A 157 18.28 5.83 -3.63
C LEU A 157 18.16 5.50 -2.14
N LEU A 158 18.13 4.21 -1.77
CA LEU A 158 18.13 3.78 -0.37
C LEU A 158 19.40 4.27 0.34
N TRP A 159 20.58 4.03 -0.22
CA TRP A 159 21.85 4.49 0.35
C TRP A 159 21.90 6.01 0.51
N LEU A 160 21.42 6.77 -0.48
CA LEU A 160 21.32 8.23 -0.38
C LEU A 160 20.44 8.68 0.80
N LEU A 161 19.37 7.94 1.11
CA LEU A 161 18.51 8.19 2.26
C LEU A 161 19.12 7.77 3.60
N LEU A 162 20.06 6.82 3.59
CA LEU A 162 20.78 6.35 4.78
C LEU A 162 21.96 7.24 5.17
N LEU A 163 22.45 8.09 4.25
CA LEU A 163 23.58 8.97 4.51
C LEU A 163 23.31 9.91 5.70
N PRO A 164 24.31 10.18 6.56
CA PRO A 164 24.15 11.09 7.68
C PRO A 164 23.70 12.48 7.23
N ARG A 165 22.77 13.09 7.99
CA ARG A 165 22.25 14.45 7.72
C ARG A 165 23.32 15.52 7.56
N ARG A 166 24.50 15.34 8.16
CA ARG A 166 25.63 16.26 8.00
C ARG A 166 26.09 16.37 6.54
N VAL A 167 26.06 15.25 5.81
CA VAL A 167 26.45 15.16 4.39
C VAL A 167 25.30 15.64 3.50
N THR A 168 24.07 15.28 3.84
CA THR A 168 22.89 15.53 2.99
C THR A 168 22.17 16.85 3.31
N ARG A 169 22.69 17.69 4.21
CA ARG A 169 22.03 18.91 4.70
C ARG A 169 21.51 19.82 3.58
N ARG A 170 22.26 19.96 2.48
CA ARG A 170 21.87 20.80 1.33
C ARG A 170 20.71 20.24 0.52
N ILE A 171 20.54 18.92 0.53
CA ILE A 171 19.52 18.19 -0.25
C ILE A 171 18.45 17.53 0.64
N ASP A 172 18.47 17.76 1.95
CA ASP A 172 17.57 17.12 2.92
C ASP A 172 16.09 17.36 2.59
N SER A 173 15.75 18.56 2.09
CA SER A 173 14.40 18.85 1.59
C SER A 173 14.00 17.97 0.41
N LEU A 174 14.90 17.75 -0.57
CA LEU A 174 14.66 16.86 -1.71
C LEU A 174 14.55 15.39 -1.25
N LEU A 175 15.45 14.95 -0.38
CA LEU A 175 15.46 13.59 0.14
C LEU A 175 14.19 13.27 0.91
N THR A 176 13.75 14.18 1.79
CA THR A 176 12.55 13.98 2.61
C THR A 176 11.26 14.21 1.85
N LYS A 177 11.21 15.13 0.88
CA LYS A 177 9.97 15.48 0.15
C LYS A 177 9.75 14.75 -1.17
N VAL A 178 10.80 14.22 -1.79
CA VAL A 178 10.70 13.58 -3.10
C VAL A 178 11.24 12.16 -3.04
N VAL A 179 12.49 11.97 -2.62
CA VAL A 179 13.15 10.64 -2.72
C VAL A 179 12.55 9.61 -1.78
N ALA A 180 12.32 9.97 -0.51
CA ALA A 180 11.73 9.05 0.46
C ALA A 180 10.30 8.62 0.09
N PRO A 181 9.35 9.53 -0.25
CA PRO A 181 8.04 9.11 -0.76
C PRO A 181 8.12 8.34 -2.07
N LEU A 182 9.00 8.71 -2.99
CA LEU A 182 9.18 7.98 -4.25
C LEU A 182 9.58 6.52 -3.98
N LEU A 183 10.59 6.30 -3.12
CA LEU A 183 11.11 4.96 -2.84
C LEU A 183 10.19 4.12 -1.94
N PHE A 184 9.79 4.66 -0.79
CA PHE A 184 9.03 3.91 0.23
C PHE A 184 7.53 3.82 -0.04
N ASP A 185 6.99 4.70 -0.90
CA ASP A 185 5.59 4.64 -1.32
C ASP A 185 5.43 4.19 -2.75
N THR A 186 5.78 5.04 -3.72
CA THR A 186 5.45 4.81 -5.13
C THR A 186 6.13 3.58 -5.71
N CYS A 187 7.44 3.43 -5.48
CA CYS A 187 8.28 2.35 -6.01
C CYS A 187 8.40 1.15 -5.07
N SER A 188 7.70 1.14 -3.94
CA SER A 188 7.91 0.16 -2.87
C SER A 188 7.68 -1.29 -3.32
N LEU A 189 6.57 -1.55 -4.02
CA LEU A 189 6.26 -2.86 -4.58
C LEU A 189 7.29 -3.29 -5.63
N PHE A 190 7.67 -2.38 -6.54
CA PHE A 190 8.66 -2.66 -7.57
C PHE A 190 10.02 -3.02 -6.98
N TYR A 191 10.47 -2.28 -5.97
CA TYR A 191 11.75 -2.54 -5.33
C TYR A 191 11.70 -3.85 -4.53
N MET A 192 10.62 -4.14 -3.81
CA MET A 192 10.45 -5.43 -3.11
C MET A 192 10.55 -6.62 -4.07
N TYR A 193 9.82 -6.59 -5.20
CA TYR A 193 9.91 -7.65 -6.21
C TYR A 193 11.34 -7.80 -6.72
N THR A 194 12.02 -6.70 -7.03
CA THR A 194 13.41 -6.74 -7.52
C THR A 194 14.40 -7.27 -6.47
N ILE A 195 14.24 -6.93 -5.18
CA ILE A 195 15.05 -7.50 -4.09
C ILE A 195 14.87 -9.02 -4.01
N ILE A 196 13.61 -9.47 -4.08
CA ILE A 196 13.29 -10.90 -4.02
C ILE A 196 13.85 -11.62 -5.27
N ASP A 197 13.67 -11.05 -6.46
CA ASP A 197 14.14 -11.65 -7.72
C ASP A 197 15.65 -11.86 -7.73
N ILE A 198 16.42 -10.87 -7.26
CA ILE A 198 17.88 -10.98 -7.18
C ILE A 198 18.29 -11.93 -6.06
N GLY A 199 17.69 -11.81 -4.88
CA GLY A 199 18.02 -12.68 -3.75
C GLY A 199 17.76 -14.15 -4.06
N ALA A 200 16.63 -14.42 -4.72
CA ALA A 200 16.17 -15.76 -5.03
C ALA A 200 16.69 -16.31 -6.37
N CYS A 201 17.36 -15.47 -7.16
CA CYS A 201 17.69 -15.77 -8.56
C CYS A 201 16.47 -16.31 -9.33
N SER A 202 15.32 -15.63 -9.19
CA SER A 202 14.04 -16.00 -9.81
C SER A 202 13.66 -15.09 -10.98
N ASN A 203 12.58 -15.43 -11.70
CA ASN A 203 12.04 -14.64 -12.82
C ASN A 203 13.09 -14.33 -13.91
N GLY A 204 13.88 -15.34 -14.27
CA GLY A 204 14.88 -15.26 -15.34
C GLY A 204 16.18 -14.54 -14.95
N MET A 205 16.39 -14.21 -13.67
CA MET A 205 17.65 -13.61 -13.21
C MET A 205 18.88 -14.47 -13.45
N ASP A 206 18.71 -15.79 -13.50
CA ASP A 206 19.74 -16.77 -13.82
C ASP A 206 20.20 -16.74 -15.28
N THR A 207 19.45 -16.08 -16.18
CA THR A 207 19.91 -15.81 -17.57
C THR A 207 21.05 -14.81 -17.65
N TRP A 208 21.30 -14.05 -16.58
CA TRP A 208 22.42 -13.12 -16.52
C TRP A 208 23.69 -13.86 -16.10
N THR A 209 24.63 -13.98 -17.04
CA THR A 209 25.94 -14.60 -16.81
C THR A 209 26.96 -13.57 -16.34
N LEU A 210 27.70 -13.93 -15.29
CA LEU A 210 28.84 -13.17 -14.80
C LEU A 210 30.04 -13.31 -15.75
N PRO A 211 31.06 -12.44 -15.65
CA PRO A 211 32.29 -12.54 -16.45
C PRO A 211 32.98 -13.92 -16.37
N ASP A 212 32.84 -14.60 -15.24
CA ASP A 212 33.39 -15.94 -14.99
C ASP A 212 32.56 -17.07 -15.65
N GLY A 213 31.49 -16.74 -16.38
CA GLY A 213 30.55 -17.70 -16.97
C GLY A 213 29.55 -18.31 -15.99
N THR A 214 29.64 -17.99 -14.70
CA THR A 214 28.70 -18.46 -13.66
C THR A 214 27.43 -17.60 -13.61
N THR A 215 26.33 -18.15 -13.10
CA THR A 215 25.04 -17.46 -12.92
C THR A 215 24.73 -17.27 -11.44
N CYS A 216 23.72 -16.46 -11.10
CA CYS A 216 23.25 -16.34 -9.71
C CYS A 216 22.67 -17.64 -9.15
N GLY A 217 22.33 -18.60 -10.02
CA GLY A 217 21.74 -19.87 -9.65
C GLY A 217 22.79 -20.94 -9.30
N SER A 218 24.06 -20.67 -9.56
CA SER A 218 25.15 -21.59 -9.20
C SER A 218 25.31 -21.73 -7.67
N GLU A 219 25.56 -22.95 -7.19
CA GLU A 219 25.68 -23.26 -5.75
C GLU A 219 26.73 -22.38 -5.05
N SER A 220 27.87 -22.13 -5.70
CA SER A 220 28.97 -21.33 -5.17
C SER A 220 28.67 -19.83 -5.05
N ARG A 221 27.68 -19.31 -5.79
CA ARG A 221 27.34 -17.87 -5.82
C ARG A 221 25.98 -17.58 -5.19
N TYR A 222 25.07 -18.54 -5.13
CA TYR A 222 23.72 -18.33 -4.61
C TYR A 222 23.71 -17.70 -3.22
N GLY A 223 24.58 -18.16 -2.30
CA GLY A 223 24.68 -17.60 -0.95
C GLY A 223 24.99 -16.09 -0.92
N VAL A 224 25.77 -15.59 -1.87
CA VAL A 224 26.10 -14.16 -1.99
C VAL A 224 24.86 -13.36 -2.41
N PHE A 225 24.14 -13.82 -3.42
CA PHE A 225 22.92 -13.17 -3.88
C PHE A 225 21.82 -13.24 -2.83
N ALA A 226 21.63 -14.38 -2.18
CA ALA A 226 20.69 -14.54 -1.07
C ALA A 226 20.99 -13.60 0.10
N ALA A 227 22.27 -13.47 0.49
CA ALA A 227 22.69 -12.52 1.53
C ALA A 227 22.46 -11.06 1.12
N LEU A 228 22.79 -10.69 -0.13
CA LEU A 228 22.55 -9.36 -0.67
C LEU A 228 21.05 -9.01 -0.67
N GLY A 229 20.20 -9.91 -1.16
CA GLY A 229 18.75 -9.76 -1.17
C GLY A 229 18.19 -9.63 0.24
N THR A 230 18.62 -10.49 1.17
CA THR A 230 18.19 -10.46 2.58
C THR A 230 18.58 -9.17 3.28
N ALA A 231 19.83 -8.72 3.13
CA ALA A 231 20.30 -7.47 3.71
C ALA A 231 19.52 -6.26 3.16
N SER A 232 19.30 -6.23 1.84
CA SER A 232 18.53 -5.17 1.17
C SER A 232 17.07 -5.18 1.63
N PHE A 233 16.47 -6.36 1.80
CA PHE A 233 15.11 -6.53 2.32
C PHE A 233 14.97 -5.98 3.74
N VAL A 234 15.87 -6.38 4.66
CA VAL A 234 15.85 -5.92 6.06
C VAL A 234 15.97 -4.40 6.12
N LEU A 235 16.97 -3.84 5.43
CA LEU A 235 17.20 -2.39 5.41
C LEU A 235 16.00 -1.66 4.81
N PHE A 236 15.54 -2.07 3.63
CA PHE A 236 14.42 -1.40 2.96
C PHE A 236 13.13 -1.48 3.79
N TYR A 237 12.79 -2.66 4.30
CA TYR A 237 11.57 -2.88 5.07
C TYR A 237 11.57 -2.08 6.38
N TRP A 238 12.65 -2.16 7.16
CA TRP A 238 12.79 -1.41 8.41
C TRP A 238 12.71 0.10 8.18
N HIS A 239 13.45 0.62 7.19
CA HIS A 239 13.43 2.05 6.90
C HIS A 239 12.10 2.54 6.32
N SER A 240 11.35 1.67 5.62
CA SER A 240 9.98 1.95 5.20
C SER A 240 9.05 2.14 6.40
N LEU A 241 9.10 1.24 7.39
CA LEU A 241 8.31 1.36 8.62
C LEU A 241 8.66 2.62 9.43
N GLN A 242 9.95 2.90 9.58
CA GLN A 242 10.42 4.13 10.22
C GLN A 242 10.05 5.39 9.45
N TYR A 243 9.99 5.32 8.12
CA TYR A 243 9.48 6.41 7.29
C TYR A 243 7.98 6.65 7.55
N LYS A 244 7.17 5.58 7.62
CA LYS A 244 5.73 5.68 7.93
C LYS A 244 5.46 6.27 9.31
N LEU A 245 6.23 5.88 10.32
CA LEU A 245 6.13 6.46 11.65
C LEU A 245 6.47 7.96 11.64
N ARG A 246 7.59 8.36 11.03
CA ARG A 246 7.99 9.78 10.95
C ARG A 246 7.07 10.64 10.10
N LEU A 247 6.37 10.06 9.12
CA LEU A 247 5.41 10.78 8.29
C LEU A 247 4.23 11.28 9.12
N ASN A 248 3.84 10.54 10.18
CA ASN A 248 2.80 10.96 11.11
C ASN A 248 3.16 12.24 11.87
N ASP A 249 4.42 12.37 12.27
CA ASP A 249 4.91 13.52 13.04
C ASP A 249 5.00 14.80 12.18
N GLN A 250 4.98 14.66 10.85
CA GLN A 250 5.08 15.80 9.93
C GLN A 250 3.70 16.37 9.62
N VAL A 251 3.60 17.69 9.68
CA VAL A 251 2.41 18.53 9.39
C VAL A 251 1.65 18.14 8.10
N PHE A 252 2.25 17.42 7.15
CA PHE A 252 1.53 16.89 5.98
C PHE A 252 0.54 15.76 6.28
N ALA A 253 0.70 15.05 7.40
CA ALA A 253 -0.32 14.15 7.95
C ALA A 253 -1.64 14.90 8.20
N VAL A 254 -1.61 16.23 8.30
CA VAL A 254 -2.78 17.03 8.61
C VAL A 254 -3.77 17.20 7.45
N ARG A 255 -3.31 17.14 6.19
CA ARG A 255 -4.19 17.25 5.00
C ARG A 255 -4.89 15.94 4.63
N PHE A 256 -4.30 14.82 5.04
CA PHE A 256 -4.78 13.47 4.77
C PHE A 256 -4.48 12.63 6.00
N ARG A 257 -5.08 12.95 7.15
CA ARG A 257 -4.76 12.21 8.39
C ARG A 257 -5.28 10.79 8.21
N TYR A 258 -4.37 9.94 7.74
CA TYR A 258 -4.45 8.52 7.82
C TYR A 258 -3.96 8.15 9.20
N GLN A 259 -4.72 7.30 9.87
CA GLN A 259 -4.29 6.66 11.10
C GLN A 259 -2.90 6.06 10.89
N THR A 260 -1.95 6.31 11.80
CA THR A 260 -0.54 5.96 11.58
C THR A 260 -0.39 4.46 11.43
N SER A 261 -1.13 3.73 12.27
CA SER A 261 -1.28 2.31 12.21
C SER A 261 -1.76 1.79 10.85
N PHE A 262 -2.64 2.51 10.15
CA PHE A 262 -3.08 2.17 8.81
C PHE A 262 -1.93 2.33 7.80
N GLY A 263 -1.11 3.37 7.94
CA GLY A 263 0.09 3.54 7.10
C GLY A 263 1.08 2.38 7.21
N SER A 264 1.30 1.85 8.41
CA SER A 264 2.12 0.65 8.64
C SER A 264 1.43 -0.63 8.17
N LEU A 265 0.12 -0.78 8.40
CA LEU A 265 -0.66 -1.90 7.87
C LEU A 265 -0.53 -2.00 6.35
N MET A 266 -0.54 -0.87 5.65
CA MET A 266 -0.33 -0.86 4.19
C MET A 266 1.08 -1.32 3.79
N ALA A 267 2.11 -0.96 4.55
CA ALA A 267 3.46 -1.47 4.32
C ALA A 267 3.52 -2.99 4.54
N TYR A 268 2.85 -3.51 5.58
CA TYR A 268 2.75 -4.94 5.85
C TYR A 268 2.07 -5.68 4.71
N THR A 269 0.92 -5.18 4.23
CA THR A 269 0.18 -5.79 3.13
C THR A 269 0.99 -5.78 1.83
N ARG A 270 1.65 -4.67 1.47
CA ARG A 270 2.50 -4.60 0.27
C ARG A 270 3.61 -5.67 0.32
N THR A 271 4.29 -5.81 1.45
CA THR A 271 5.36 -6.80 1.63
C THR A 271 4.80 -8.23 1.60
N ALA A 272 3.69 -8.49 2.29
CA ALA A 272 3.04 -9.79 2.31
C ALA A 272 2.58 -10.23 0.91
N CYS A 273 2.07 -9.31 0.07
CA CYS A 273 1.70 -9.61 -1.31
C CYS A 273 2.92 -10.02 -2.16
N CYS A 274 4.04 -9.29 -2.06
CA CYS A 274 5.27 -9.63 -2.78
C CYS A 274 5.83 -10.99 -2.34
N LEU A 275 5.90 -11.26 -1.03
CA LEU A 275 6.33 -12.54 -0.50
C LEU A 275 5.37 -13.67 -0.87
N GLY A 276 4.07 -13.40 -0.85
CA GLY A 276 3.03 -14.33 -1.26
C GLY A 276 3.19 -14.77 -2.71
N PHE A 277 3.43 -13.83 -3.63
CA PHE A 277 3.64 -14.16 -5.04
C PHE A 277 4.89 -15.04 -5.22
N PHE A 278 6.00 -14.66 -4.59
CA PHE A 278 7.21 -15.47 -4.61
C PHE A 278 7.01 -16.87 -4.02
N THR A 279 6.24 -16.99 -2.95
CA THR A 279 5.91 -18.28 -2.33
C THR A 279 5.08 -19.14 -3.29
N VAL A 280 4.10 -18.57 -3.99
CA VAL A 280 3.31 -19.28 -5.00
C VAL A 280 4.19 -19.82 -6.11
N GLN A 281 5.12 -19.03 -6.63
CA GLN A 281 6.05 -19.48 -7.68
C GLN A 281 6.84 -20.72 -7.26
N ARG A 282 7.24 -20.83 -5.99
CA ARG A 282 7.94 -22.00 -5.46
C ARG A 282 7.00 -23.16 -5.18
N LEU A 283 5.81 -22.91 -4.64
CA LEU A 283 4.84 -23.97 -4.34
C LEU A 283 4.34 -24.68 -5.61
N LEU A 284 4.21 -23.97 -6.73
CA LEU A 284 3.84 -24.56 -8.02
C LEU A 284 4.87 -25.56 -8.56
N LEU A 285 6.09 -25.62 -8.01
CA LEU A 285 7.09 -26.63 -8.37
C LEU A 285 6.88 -27.97 -7.65
N TYR A 286 6.16 -27.96 -6.52
CA TYR A 286 6.06 -29.12 -5.62
C TYR A 286 4.63 -29.62 -5.43
N PHE A 287 3.65 -28.74 -5.59
CA PHE A 287 2.24 -29.02 -5.36
C PHE A 287 1.44 -28.85 -6.64
N ASP A 288 0.34 -29.59 -6.72
CA ASP A 288 -0.63 -29.41 -7.79
C ASP A 288 -1.13 -27.96 -7.84
N LYS A 289 -1.03 -27.37 -9.03
CA LYS A 289 -1.39 -25.99 -9.31
C LYS A 289 -2.82 -25.64 -8.89
N ILE A 290 -3.78 -26.57 -9.03
CA ILE A 290 -5.18 -26.31 -8.68
C ILE A 290 -5.31 -26.07 -7.18
N HIS A 291 -4.63 -26.88 -6.36
CA HIS A 291 -4.61 -26.73 -4.91
C HIS A 291 -3.93 -25.43 -4.47
N VAL A 292 -2.82 -25.05 -5.13
CA VAL A 292 -2.14 -23.77 -4.88
C VAL A 292 -3.07 -22.59 -5.23
N PHE A 293 -3.78 -22.63 -6.35
CA PHE A 293 -4.70 -21.57 -6.76
C PHE A 293 -5.87 -21.43 -5.78
N LEU A 294 -6.47 -22.55 -5.34
CA LEU A 294 -7.52 -22.56 -4.34
C LEU A 294 -7.06 -21.95 -3.02
N ALA A 295 -5.89 -22.38 -2.50
CA ALA A 295 -5.38 -21.88 -1.23
C ALA A 295 -5.12 -20.36 -1.27
N PHE A 296 -4.44 -19.87 -2.31
CA PHE A 296 -4.08 -18.45 -2.41
C PHE A 296 -5.23 -17.55 -2.85
N SER A 297 -6.24 -18.07 -3.56
CA SER A 297 -7.47 -17.32 -3.83
C SER A 297 -8.27 -17.10 -2.54
N ILE A 298 -8.44 -18.13 -1.71
CA ILE A 298 -9.11 -18.02 -0.40
C ILE A 298 -8.33 -17.06 0.51
N PHE A 299 -7.01 -17.25 0.63
CA PHE A 299 -6.17 -16.41 1.48
C PHE A 299 -6.25 -14.93 1.10
N ASN A 300 -6.08 -14.59 -0.17
CA ASN A 300 -6.19 -13.20 -0.62
C ASN A 300 -7.61 -12.66 -0.45
N MET A 301 -8.63 -13.45 -0.79
CA MET A 301 -10.02 -13.05 -0.64
C MET A 301 -10.34 -12.69 0.82
N VAL A 302 -9.92 -13.50 1.79
CA VAL A 302 -10.12 -13.22 3.22
C VAL A 302 -9.35 -11.97 3.64
N LEU A 303 -8.05 -11.89 3.32
CA LEU A 303 -7.21 -10.75 3.69
C LEU A 303 -7.79 -9.42 3.17
N PHE A 304 -8.11 -9.35 1.88
CA PHE A 304 -8.60 -8.12 1.26
C PHE A 304 -10.05 -7.81 1.59
N SER A 305 -10.88 -8.82 1.92
CA SER A 305 -12.23 -8.58 2.46
C SER A 305 -12.16 -7.95 3.85
N LEU A 306 -11.24 -8.40 4.72
CA LEU A 306 -11.01 -7.80 6.03
C LEU A 306 -10.49 -6.35 5.89
N LEU A 307 -9.56 -6.10 4.97
CA LEU A 307 -9.06 -4.75 4.70
C LEU A 307 -10.13 -3.84 4.10
N LEU A 308 -10.96 -4.35 3.20
CA LEU A 308 -12.09 -3.62 2.62
C LEU A 308 -13.13 -3.28 3.68
N HIS A 309 -13.46 -4.23 4.55
CA HIS A 309 -14.36 -4.03 5.68
C HIS A 309 -13.80 -2.98 6.64
N TYR A 310 -12.52 -3.11 7.03
CA TYR A 310 -11.84 -2.13 7.88
C TYR A 310 -11.90 -0.74 7.26
N ASN A 311 -11.58 -0.60 5.97
CA ASN A 311 -11.60 0.69 5.27
C ASN A 311 -13.02 1.28 5.20
N TYR A 312 -14.03 0.44 4.96
CA TYR A 312 -15.42 0.86 4.88
C TYR A 312 -15.98 1.30 6.23
N VAL A 313 -15.68 0.58 7.30
CA VAL A 313 -16.13 0.90 8.66
C VAL A 313 -15.38 2.13 9.16
N ASN A 314 -14.05 2.07 9.21
CA ASN A 314 -13.20 3.06 9.87
C ASN A 314 -12.98 4.34 9.09
N GLN A 315 -13.19 4.30 7.76
CA GLN A 315 -13.02 5.44 6.86
C GLN A 315 -11.75 6.24 7.23
N PRO A 316 -10.55 5.63 7.14
CA PRO A 316 -9.33 6.11 7.79
C PRO A 316 -8.78 7.42 7.19
N CYS A 317 -9.61 8.22 6.54
CA CYS A 317 -9.29 9.42 5.81
C CYS A 317 -9.91 10.63 6.52
N LEU A 318 -9.07 11.46 7.12
CA LEU A 318 -9.51 12.73 7.71
C LEU A 318 -9.42 13.86 6.68
N GLY A 319 -10.51 14.60 6.49
CA GLY A 319 -10.55 15.78 5.64
C GLY A 319 -10.64 15.48 4.14
N VAL A 320 -9.68 16.01 3.35
CA VAL A 320 -9.69 16.06 1.87
C VAL A 320 -9.48 14.70 1.18
N GLY A 321 -9.49 13.61 1.95
CA GLY A 321 -9.12 12.26 1.55
C GLY A 321 -10.17 11.47 0.76
N LEU A 322 -11.24 12.08 0.24
CA LEU A 322 -12.30 11.36 -0.48
C LEU A 322 -11.76 10.55 -1.66
N LEU A 323 -10.94 11.16 -2.51
CA LEU A 323 -10.33 10.49 -3.66
C LEU A 323 -9.35 9.38 -3.21
N PRO A 324 -8.34 9.66 -2.38
CA PRO A 324 -7.47 8.64 -1.79
C PRO A 324 -8.21 7.45 -1.15
N ASN A 325 -9.28 7.71 -0.39
CA ASN A 325 -10.09 6.68 0.26
C ASN A 325 -10.79 5.76 -0.74
N ASN A 326 -11.42 6.36 -1.76
CA ASN A 326 -12.11 5.60 -2.79
C ASN A 326 -11.14 4.77 -3.62
N LEU A 327 -9.95 5.31 -3.92
CA LEU A 327 -8.91 4.58 -4.62
C LEU A 327 -8.44 3.37 -3.81
N ARG A 328 -8.26 3.51 -2.49
CA ARG A 328 -7.94 2.41 -1.57
C ARG A 328 -9.04 1.34 -1.53
N SER A 329 -10.29 1.77 -1.36
CA SER A 329 -11.44 0.86 -1.36
C SER A 329 -11.53 0.10 -2.67
N LEU A 330 -11.26 0.76 -3.79
CA LEU A 330 -11.22 0.13 -5.10
C LEU A 330 -10.08 -0.90 -5.16
N SER A 331 -8.85 -0.57 -4.73
CA SER A 331 -7.73 -1.52 -4.71
C SER A 331 -8.03 -2.80 -3.94
N PHE A 332 -8.66 -2.69 -2.76
CA PHE A 332 -9.06 -3.87 -1.98
C PHE A 332 -10.18 -4.66 -2.66
N ALA A 333 -11.22 -3.97 -3.16
CA ALA A 333 -12.32 -4.60 -3.86
C ALA A 333 -11.88 -5.31 -5.15
N THR A 334 -10.95 -4.73 -5.91
CA THR A 334 -10.36 -5.34 -7.10
C THR A 334 -9.61 -6.62 -6.77
N SER A 335 -8.88 -6.66 -5.65
CA SER A 335 -8.22 -7.89 -5.20
C SER A 335 -9.22 -8.96 -4.76
N VAL A 336 -10.30 -8.59 -4.06
CA VAL A 336 -11.40 -9.52 -3.73
C VAL A 336 -12.07 -10.05 -5.00
N TYR A 337 -12.38 -9.17 -5.95
CA TYR A 337 -13.01 -9.53 -7.22
C TYR A 337 -12.16 -10.55 -8.00
N THR A 338 -10.89 -10.22 -8.24
CA THR A 338 -9.96 -11.10 -8.98
C THR A 338 -9.70 -12.42 -8.26
N SER A 339 -9.61 -12.41 -6.92
CA SER A 339 -9.50 -13.63 -6.11
C SER A 339 -10.76 -14.50 -6.19
N THR A 340 -11.95 -13.91 -6.26
CA THR A 340 -13.22 -14.63 -6.42
C THR A 340 -13.31 -15.31 -7.79
N ILE A 341 -12.88 -14.63 -8.85
CA ILE A 341 -12.81 -15.22 -10.20
C ILE A 341 -11.82 -16.39 -10.22
N LEU A 342 -10.62 -16.20 -9.64
CA LEU A 342 -9.63 -17.28 -9.52
C LEU A 342 -10.19 -18.47 -8.75
N PHE A 343 -10.87 -18.23 -7.63
CA PHE A 343 -11.51 -19.27 -6.83
C PHE A 343 -12.54 -20.05 -7.65
N GLY A 344 -13.48 -19.37 -8.31
CA GLY A 344 -14.53 -20.01 -9.11
C GLY A 344 -13.98 -20.87 -10.24
N ILE A 345 -12.98 -20.36 -10.98
CA ILE A 345 -12.30 -21.11 -12.04
C ILE A 345 -11.55 -22.31 -11.46
N SER A 346 -10.85 -22.14 -10.35
CA SER A 346 -10.09 -23.24 -9.71
C SER A 346 -11.02 -24.34 -9.20
N CYS A 347 -12.20 -23.99 -8.65
CA CYS A 347 -13.23 -24.96 -8.28
C CYS A 347 -13.78 -25.71 -9.49
N ALA A 348 -14.02 -25.02 -10.61
CA ALA A 348 -14.48 -25.66 -11.84
C ALA A 348 -13.46 -26.67 -12.37
N LEU A 349 -12.18 -26.30 -12.43
CA LEU A 349 -11.09 -27.18 -12.84
C LEU A 349 -10.92 -28.39 -11.92
N HIS A 350 -11.04 -28.18 -10.61
CA HIS A 350 -10.99 -29.27 -9.63
C HIS A 350 -12.14 -30.26 -9.82
N ALA A 351 -13.36 -29.75 -10.03
CA ALA A 351 -14.55 -30.57 -10.20
C ALA A 351 -14.58 -31.36 -11.51
N SER A 352 -14.06 -30.78 -12.60
CA SER A 352 -13.96 -31.44 -13.90
C SER A 352 -12.79 -32.42 -13.99
N GLY A 353 -11.83 -32.35 -13.06
CA GLY A 353 -10.58 -33.12 -13.11
C GLY A 353 -9.68 -32.73 -14.29
N THR A 354 -9.92 -31.56 -14.91
CA THR A 354 -9.15 -31.10 -16.05
C THR A 354 -7.99 -30.23 -15.60
N GLU A 355 -6.79 -30.55 -16.07
CA GLU A 355 -5.60 -29.74 -15.77
C GLU A 355 -5.55 -28.43 -16.53
N ARG A 356 -6.41 -28.18 -17.53
CA ARG A 356 -6.34 -26.96 -18.34
C ARG A 356 -7.70 -26.27 -18.46
N MET A 357 -7.65 -24.94 -18.51
CA MET A 357 -8.81 -24.11 -18.79
C MET A 357 -9.45 -24.43 -20.14
N SER A 358 -10.72 -24.82 -20.15
CA SER A 358 -11.48 -25.04 -21.39
C SER A 358 -11.92 -23.71 -22.01
N LEU A 359 -12.49 -23.77 -23.21
CA LEU A 359 -13.05 -22.60 -23.89
C LEU A 359 -14.13 -21.90 -23.04
N VAL A 360 -14.86 -22.64 -22.19
CA VAL A 360 -15.92 -22.07 -21.35
C VAL A 360 -15.32 -21.18 -20.26
N GLU A 361 -14.34 -21.67 -19.50
CA GLU A 361 -13.69 -20.88 -18.45
C GLU A 361 -12.94 -19.68 -19.02
N GLN A 362 -12.34 -19.80 -20.21
CA GLN A 362 -11.73 -18.66 -20.91
C GLN A 362 -12.76 -17.57 -21.26
N ARG A 363 -13.95 -17.96 -21.72
CA ARG A 363 -15.05 -17.02 -21.99
C ARG A 363 -15.57 -16.38 -20.71
N ILE A 364 -15.63 -17.13 -19.61
CA ILE A 364 -15.99 -16.60 -18.28
C ILE A 364 -14.98 -15.55 -17.83
N LEU A 365 -13.68 -15.82 -17.98
CA LEU A 365 -12.62 -14.87 -17.63
C LEU A 365 -12.71 -13.58 -18.46
N GLN A 366 -12.96 -13.69 -19.77
CA GLN A 366 -13.18 -12.53 -20.65
C GLN A 366 -14.41 -11.72 -20.24
N ALA A 367 -15.53 -12.39 -19.94
CA ALA A 367 -16.74 -11.73 -19.46
C ALA A 367 -16.51 -11.04 -18.11
N ALA A 368 -15.77 -11.67 -17.20
CA ALA A 368 -15.38 -11.08 -15.92
C ALA A 368 -14.49 -9.84 -16.10
N ALA A 369 -13.60 -9.82 -17.10
CA ALA A 369 -12.80 -8.63 -17.40
C ALA A 369 -13.68 -7.45 -17.86
N VAL A 370 -14.72 -7.70 -18.67
CA VAL A 370 -15.67 -6.65 -19.08
C VAL A 370 -16.55 -6.21 -17.90
N ALA A 371 -17.02 -7.15 -17.07
CA ALA A 371 -17.85 -6.88 -15.89
C ALA A 371 -17.10 -6.12 -14.78
N TYR A 372 -15.78 -6.04 -14.83
CA TYR A 372 -14.98 -5.25 -13.89
C TYR A 372 -15.30 -3.75 -13.96
N ILE A 373 -15.62 -3.20 -15.14
CA ILE A 373 -15.91 -1.77 -15.31
C ILE A 373 -17.13 -1.35 -14.46
N PRO A 374 -18.33 -1.95 -14.61
CA PRO A 374 -19.47 -1.60 -13.76
C PRO A 374 -19.21 -1.93 -12.28
N PHE A 375 -18.47 -3.00 -11.97
CA PHE A 375 -18.08 -3.32 -10.60
C PHE A 375 -17.24 -2.21 -9.94
N ALA A 376 -16.24 -1.68 -10.66
CA ALA A 376 -15.38 -0.60 -10.18
C ALA A 376 -16.18 0.69 -9.94
N VAL A 377 -17.09 1.04 -10.85
CA VAL A 377 -17.98 2.20 -10.71
C VAL A 377 -18.91 2.04 -9.51
N ALA A 378 -19.51 0.87 -9.32
CA ALA A 378 -20.39 0.59 -8.20
C ALA A 378 -19.65 0.68 -6.86
N THR A 379 -18.47 0.06 -6.76
CA THR A 379 -17.60 0.12 -5.58
C THR A 379 -17.26 1.56 -5.21
N TRP A 380 -16.85 2.35 -6.21
CA TRP A 380 -16.54 3.76 -6.02
C TRP A 380 -17.74 4.55 -5.51
N ALA A 381 -18.92 4.35 -6.10
CA ALA A 381 -20.14 5.04 -5.70
C ALA A 381 -20.57 4.70 -4.26
N ILE A 382 -20.51 3.42 -3.88
CA ILE A 382 -20.88 2.94 -2.54
C ILE A 382 -19.95 3.54 -1.48
N ASN A 383 -18.63 3.43 -1.68
CA ASN A 383 -17.68 3.97 -0.71
C ASN A 383 -17.71 5.50 -0.67
N SER A 384 -17.91 6.17 -1.81
CA SER A 384 -18.02 7.63 -1.87
C SER A 384 -19.23 8.15 -1.09
N ARG A 385 -20.38 7.45 -1.14
CA ARG A 385 -21.55 7.78 -0.31
C ARG A 385 -21.21 7.75 1.19
N ARG A 386 -20.52 6.69 1.64
CA ARG A 386 -20.12 6.55 3.04
C ARG A 386 -19.08 7.59 3.44
N ALA A 387 -18.04 7.77 2.64
CA ALA A 387 -16.93 8.68 2.90
C ALA A 387 -17.37 10.16 2.98
N ARG A 388 -18.42 10.55 2.24
CA ARG A 388 -18.97 11.92 2.30
C ARG A 388 -19.52 12.31 3.67
N LEU A 389 -19.90 11.35 4.51
CA LEU A 389 -20.37 11.63 5.87
C LEU A 389 -19.28 12.20 6.77
N TYR A 390 -18.02 11.87 6.51
CA TYR A 390 -16.86 12.26 7.31
C TYR A 390 -15.93 13.25 6.57
N HIS A 391 -16.26 13.59 5.33
CA HIS A 391 -15.45 14.45 4.49
C HIS A 391 -15.52 15.91 4.95
N VAL A 392 -14.35 16.52 5.12
CA VAL A 392 -14.21 17.96 5.38
C VAL A 392 -13.51 18.58 4.17
N PRO A 393 -14.21 19.42 3.38
CA PRO A 393 -13.62 20.04 2.20
C PRO A 393 -12.60 21.13 2.59
N ASN A 394 -11.62 21.35 1.72
CA ASN A 394 -10.61 22.40 1.92
C ASN A 394 -11.18 23.78 1.53
N LEU A 395 -12.00 24.36 2.41
CA LEU A 395 -12.67 25.65 2.22
C LEU A 395 -12.03 26.74 3.10
N SER A 396 -12.30 28.01 2.82
CA SER A 396 -11.98 29.13 3.73
C SER A 396 -12.83 29.07 5.00
N LEU A 397 -12.42 29.74 6.09
CA LEU A 397 -13.22 29.79 7.33
C LEU A 397 -14.64 30.26 7.06
N LYS A 398 -14.78 31.39 6.37
CA LYS A 398 -16.08 31.99 6.03
C LYS A 398 -16.97 31.00 5.25
N ALA A 399 -16.41 30.35 4.23
CA ALA A 399 -17.15 29.35 3.44
C ALA A 399 -17.48 28.08 4.25
N SER A 400 -16.63 27.70 5.21
CA SER A 400 -16.87 26.53 6.06
C SER A 400 -17.99 26.76 7.07
N LEU A 401 -18.17 27.99 7.57
CA LEU A 401 -19.24 28.36 8.51
C LEU A 401 -20.63 28.37 7.87
N VAL A 402 -20.74 28.52 6.56
CA VAL A 402 -22.00 28.51 5.79
C VAL A 402 -22.26 27.15 5.13
N HIS A 403 -21.40 26.17 5.38
CA HIS A 403 -21.47 24.88 4.70
C HIS A 403 -22.74 24.09 5.08
N SER A 404 -23.32 23.38 4.11
CA SER A 404 -24.55 22.60 4.32
C SER A 404 -24.41 21.54 5.41
N THR A 405 -23.26 20.85 5.45
CA THR A 405 -22.95 19.84 6.47
C THR A 405 -22.68 20.49 7.84
N PRO A 406 -23.45 20.17 8.89
CA PRO A 406 -23.26 20.72 10.24
C PRO A 406 -21.87 20.44 10.83
N ARG A 407 -21.31 19.24 10.60
CA ARG A 407 -19.95 18.88 11.04
C ARG A 407 -18.88 19.87 10.56
N VAL A 408 -18.96 20.30 9.30
CA VAL A 408 -18.00 21.25 8.72
C VAL A 408 -18.10 22.61 9.40
N ARG A 409 -19.32 23.03 9.75
CA ARG A 409 -19.58 24.27 10.50
C ARG A 409 -19.03 24.19 11.93
N ALA A 410 -19.24 23.08 12.63
CA ALA A 410 -18.67 22.82 13.95
C ALA A 410 -17.13 22.88 13.94
N ILE A 411 -16.49 22.19 12.98
CA ILE A 411 -15.03 22.20 12.82
C ILE A 411 -14.53 23.62 12.55
N ALA A 412 -15.24 24.39 11.72
CA ALA A 412 -14.88 25.78 11.43
C ALA A 412 -14.96 26.67 12.68
N ALA A 413 -16.00 26.51 13.51
CA ALA A 413 -16.15 27.23 14.77
C ALA A 413 -15.00 26.90 15.74
N VAL A 414 -14.65 25.62 15.93
CA VAL A 414 -13.49 25.24 16.75
C VAL A 414 -12.18 25.77 16.17
N SER A 415 -12.02 25.74 14.84
CA SER A 415 -10.82 26.25 14.18
C SER A 415 -10.58 27.73 14.50
N ILE A 416 -11.64 28.55 14.60
CA ILE A 416 -11.54 29.96 14.97
C ILE A 416 -10.96 30.14 16.37
N ALA A 417 -11.38 29.29 17.33
CA ALA A 417 -10.88 29.32 18.69
C ALA A 417 -9.39 28.91 18.79
N LEU A 418 -8.94 28.02 17.91
CA LEU A 418 -7.58 27.47 17.92
C LEU A 418 -6.56 28.27 17.09
N GLU A 419 -7.01 29.01 16.08
CA GLU A 419 -6.12 29.73 15.16
C GLU A 419 -5.54 31.01 15.80
N ASP A 420 -4.31 31.39 15.44
CA ASP A 420 -3.74 32.66 15.89
C ASP A 420 -4.40 33.85 15.17
N GLN A 421 -5.27 34.52 15.91
CA GLN A 421 -6.08 35.63 15.44
C GLN A 421 -5.28 36.95 15.32
N SER A 422 -4.03 37.01 15.80
CA SER A 422 -3.21 38.24 15.85
C SER A 422 -3.06 38.96 14.49
N ARG A 423 -3.25 38.25 13.39
CA ARG A 423 -3.11 38.75 12.01
C ARG A 423 -4.43 39.10 11.32
N TRP A 424 -5.56 38.92 11.99
CA TRP A 424 -6.88 39.11 11.37
C TRP A 424 -7.26 40.58 11.31
N SER A 425 -7.86 41.00 10.19
CA SER A 425 -8.38 42.35 10.04
C SER A 425 -9.66 42.53 10.85
N THR A 426 -9.95 43.75 11.30
CA THR A 426 -11.20 44.05 12.03
C THR A 426 -12.44 43.72 11.18
N SER A 427 -12.38 43.93 9.86
CA SER A 427 -13.45 43.55 8.94
C SER A 427 -13.66 42.04 8.88
N ASP A 428 -12.58 41.25 8.85
CA ASP A 428 -12.69 39.79 8.85
C ASP A 428 -13.30 39.25 10.14
N ILE A 429 -12.98 39.87 11.28
CA ILE A 429 -13.56 39.50 12.57
C ILE A 429 -15.07 39.78 12.60
N LEU A 430 -15.49 40.96 12.12
CA LEU A 430 -16.92 41.31 12.05
C LEU A 430 -17.70 40.35 11.14
N ASP A 431 -17.15 40.00 9.98
CA ASP A 431 -17.74 39.00 9.08
C ASP A 431 -17.83 37.61 9.75
N LEU A 432 -16.82 37.21 10.54
CA LEU A 432 -16.88 35.93 11.25
C LEU A 432 -17.92 35.94 12.37
N LEU A 433 -18.10 37.06 13.06
CA LEU A 433 -19.12 37.21 14.11
C LEU A 433 -20.53 37.07 13.55
N THR A 434 -20.83 37.68 12.40
CA THR A 434 -22.15 37.54 11.75
C THR A 434 -22.43 36.10 11.32
N LEU A 435 -21.43 35.43 10.73
CA LEU A 435 -21.53 34.03 10.34
C LEU A 435 -21.65 33.06 11.54
N LEU A 436 -21.05 33.41 12.68
CA LEU A 436 -21.20 32.66 13.92
C LEU A 436 -22.59 32.89 14.55
N ASP A 437 -23.11 34.12 14.54
CA ASP A 437 -24.47 34.43 14.99
C ASP A 437 -25.52 33.64 14.20
N ASP A 438 -25.37 33.54 12.88
CA ASP A 438 -26.26 32.73 12.05
C ASP A 438 -26.19 31.23 12.41
N ASN A 439 -25.03 30.74 12.84
CA ASN A 439 -24.90 29.36 13.30
C ASN A 439 -25.59 29.10 14.64
N LEU A 440 -25.73 30.11 15.51
CA LEU A 440 -26.52 30.00 16.75
C LEU A 440 -28.01 29.74 16.50
N LYS A 441 -28.52 30.11 15.32
CA LYS A 441 -29.91 29.87 14.90
C LYS A 441 -30.15 28.43 14.43
N THR A 442 -29.11 27.60 14.38
CA THR A 442 -29.20 26.19 13.95
C THR A 442 -29.88 25.32 15.01
N SER A 443 -30.70 24.37 14.58
CA SER A 443 -31.38 23.45 15.52
C SER A 443 -30.39 22.63 16.37
N PRO A 444 -30.63 22.49 17.68
CA PRO A 444 -29.78 21.70 18.58
C PRO A 444 -29.78 20.19 18.28
N ALA A 445 -30.70 19.71 17.45
CA ALA A 445 -30.74 18.31 17.02
C ALA A 445 -29.57 17.93 16.08
N PHE A 446 -28.93 18.90 15.43
CA PHE A 446 -27.83 18.64 14.50
C PHE A 446 -26.51 18.38 15.25
N GLU A 447 -25.81 17.29 14.91
CA GLU A 447 -24.52 16.89 15.53
C GLU A 447 -24.56 16.98 17.07
N GLN A 448 -25.68 16.58 17.68
CA GLN A 448 -25.87 16.58 19.13
C GLN A 448 -25.65 17.94 19.80
N GLY A 449 -25.87 19.04 19.09
CA GLY A 449 -25.69 20.41 19.60
C GLY A 449 -24.24 20.90 19.60
N LEU A 450 -23.29 20.11 19.07
CA LEU A 450 -21.87 20.47 19.03
C LEU A 450 -21.61 21.75 18.22
N VAL A 451 -22.37 21.98 17.14
CA VAL A 451 -22.27 23.23 16.36
C VAL A 451 -22.50 24.43 17.26
N LEU A 452 -23.59 24.43 18.04
CA LEU A 452 -23.94 25.53 18.94
C LEU A 452 -22.87 25.71 20.02
N ALA A 453 -22.45 24.63 20.67
CA ALA A 453 -21.44 24.67 21.73
C ALA A 453 -20.12 25.28 21.23
N TYR A 454 -19.62 24.83 20.08
CA TYR A 454 -18.38 25.33 19.50
C TYR A 454 -18.52 26.74 18.92
N THR A 455 -19.68 27.11 18.39
CA THR A 455 -19.97 28.49 18.00
C THR A 455 -19.95 29.44 19.20
N CYS A 456 -20.57 29.06 20.32
CA CYS A 456 -20.49 29.84 21.57
C CYS A 456 -19.05 29.98 22.06
N GLN A 457 -18.26 28.90 22.02
CA GLN A 457 -16.85 28.94 22.40
C GLN A 457 -16.03 29.89 21.49
N ALA A 458 -16.27 29.85 20.18
CA ALA A 458 -15.61 30.73 19.23
C ALA A 458 -15.96 32.21 19.49
N LEU A 459 -17.25 32.50 19.69
CA LEU A 459 -17.74 33.85 20.03
C LEU A 459 -17.15 34.36 21.34
N TRP A 460 -17.12 33.52 22.38
CA TRP A 460 -16.52 33.87 23.67
C TRP A 460 -15.04 34.24 23.52
N ASN A 461 -14.27 33.43 22.78
CA ASN A 461 -12.86 33.72 22.53
C ASN A 461 -12.65 35.03 21.76
N LEU A 462 -13.45 35.29 20.72
CA LEU A 462 -13.37 36.54 19.96
C LEU A 462 -13.74 37.75 20.84
N TYR A 463 -14.78 37.63 21.66
CA TYR A 463 -15.22 38.69 22.57
C TYR A 463 -14.13 39.04 23.59
N PHE A 464 -13.57 38.03 24.26
CA PHE A 464 -12.51 38.25 25.25
C PHE A 464 -11.27 38.92 24.63
N LYS A 465 -10.87 38.47 23.43
CA LYS A 465 -9.62 38.92 22.81
C LYS A 465 -9.70 40.32 22.19
N TYR A 466 -10.85 40.72 21.64
CA TYR A 466 -10.98 41.98 20.89
C TYR A 466 -11.89 43.03 21.54
N VAL A 467 -12.84 42.61 22.38
CA VAL A 467 -13.80 43.53 23.03
C VAL A 467 -13.39 43.83 24.46
N SER A 468 -13.02 42.81 25.25
CA SER A 468 -12.55 43.00 26.64
C SER A 468 -11.15 43.63 26.72
N ALA A 469 -10.26 43.35 25.78
CA ALA A 469 -8.89 43.88 25.80
C ALA A 469 -8.75 45.33 25.32
N ARG A 470 -9.81 45.94 24.75
CA ARG A 470 -9.85 47.37 24.37
C ARG A 470 -10.48 48.27 25.44
N THR A 471 -11.04 47.67 26.50
CA THR A 471 -11.70 48.38 27.60
C THR A 471 -10.84 48.44 28.88
N GLN A 472 -9.62 47.90 28.82
CA GLN A 472 -8.50 48.18 29.72
C GLN A 472 -7.45 48.97 28.94
#